data_AF-A0A0Q9TPU4-F1
#
_entry.id   AF-A0A0Q9TPU4-F1
#
_cell.length_a   1.000
_cell.length_b   1.000
_cell.length_c   1.000
_cell.angle_alpha   90.00
_cell.angle_beta   90.00
_cell.angle_gamma   90.00
#
_symmetry.space_group_name_H-M   'P 1'
#
loop_
_entity.id
_entity.type
_entity.pdbx_description
1 polymer ?
#
loop_
_entity_poly.entity_id
_entity_poly.type
_entity_poly.pdbx_seq_one_letter_code
_entity_poly.pdbx_strand_id
1 'polypeptide(L)'
;MRPETIRLLNLLQLLSEIAIAVGYLLGLIPFVYLWSCSWVIPLVFVNLVFAILTSNGTTTKTVINIVMAFLSFIPVAGYLFRVIGIVVSWINIQALAKGRR
;
A
#
# COMPACT_ATOMS: atom_id res chain seq x y z
N MET A 1 -3.09 -22.88 -5.92
CA MET A 1 -3.94 -21.97 -6.72
C MET A 1 -3.57 -22.11 -8.19
N ARG A 2 -4.50 -21.89 -9.12
CA ARG A 2 -4.16 -21.87 -10.54
C ARG A 2 -3.18 -20.71 -10.84
N PRO A 3 -2.21 -20.87 -11.75
CA PRO A 3 -1.21 -19.84 -12.06
C PRO A 3 -1.83 -18.51 -12.50
N GLU A 4 -2.97 -18.58 -13.19
CA GLU A 4 -3.75 -17.42 -13.65
C GLU A 4 -4.33 -16.61 -12.48
N THR A 5 -4.85 -17.29 -11.45
CA THR A 5 -5.36 -16.65 -10.23
C THR A 5 -4.26 -15.93 -9.47
N ILE A 6 -3.07 -16.51 -9.39
CA ILE A 6 -1.89 -15.90 -8.75
C ILE A 6 -1.46 -14.64 -9.52
N ARG A 7 -1.44 -14.68 -10.86
CA ARG A 7 -1.15 -13.50 -11.69
C ARG A 7 -2.16 -12.38 -11.52
N LEU A 8 -3.45 -12.72 -11.42
CA LEU A 8 -4.52 -11.75 -11.22
C LEU A 8 -4.46 -11.13 -9.82
N LEU A 9 -4.24 -11.91 -8.78
CA LEU A 9 -4.04 -11.43 -7.41
C LEU A 9 -2.83 -10.48 -7.33
N ASN A 10 -1.70 -10.83 -7.93
CA ASN A 10 -0.54 -9.93 -8.02
C ASN A 10 -0.85 -8.63 -8.80
N LEU A 11 -1.74 -8.68 -9.80
CA LEU A 11 -2.17 -7.49 -10.55
C LEU A 11 -3.01 -6.56 -9.69
N LEU A 12 -4.01 -7.12 -9.01
CA LEU A 12 -4.85 -6.38 -8.08
C LEU A 12 -4.01 -5.79 -6.96
N GLN A 13 -3.07 -6.57 -6.41
CA GLN A 13 -2.16 -6.10 -5.38
C GLN A 13 -1.31 -4.91 -5.84
N LEU A 14 -0.78 -4.97 -7.05
CA LEU A 14 -0.02 -3.85 -7.65
C LEU A 14 -0.90 -2.60 -7.79
N LEU A 15 -2.13 -2.75 -8.28
CA LEU A 15 -3.07 -1.62 -8.40
C LEU A 15 -3.42 -1.03 -7.03
N SER A 16 -3.62 -1.87 -6.02
CA SER A 16 -3.85 -1.43 -4.64
C SER A 16 -2.65 -0.66 -4.08
N GLU A 17 -1.41 -1.11 -4.31
CA GLU A 17 -0.21 -0.38 -3.90
C GLU A 17 -0.08 0.99 -4.57
N ILE A 18 -0.40 1.07 -5.87
CA ILE A 18 -0.40 2.35 -6.60
C ILE A 18 -1.46 3.29 -6.01
N ALA A 19 -2.67 2.79 -5.75
CA ALA A 19 -3.73 3.57 -5.13
C ALA A 19 -3.31 4.06 -3.73
N ILE A 20 -2.69 3.21 -2.91
CA ILE A 20 -2.18 3.58 -1.58
C ILE A 20 -1.13 4.70 -1.70
N ALA A 21 -0.19 4.60 -2.63
CA ALA A 21 0.82 5.63 -2.87
C ALA A 21 0.19 6.97 -3.27
N VAL A 22 -0.80 6.95 -4.18
CA VAL A 22 -1.58 8.14 -4.56
C VAL A 22 -2.34 8.70 -3.36
N GLY A 23 -2.90 7.83 -2.53
CA GLY A 23 -3.57 8.22 -1.29
C GLY A 23 -2.63 8.98 -0.36
N TYR A 24 -1.44 8.44 -0.10
CA TYR A 24 -0.46 9.16 0.72
C TYR A 24 -0.04 10.50 0.12
N LEU A 25 0.12 10.60 -1.20
CA LEU A 25 0.40 11.88 -1.87
C LEU A 25 -0.73 12.89 -1.68
N LEU A 26 -1.99 12.47 -1.88
CA LEU A 26 -3.16 13.32 -1.63
C LEU A 26 -3.28 13.69 -0.14
N GLY A 27 -2.85 12.81 0.75
CA GLY A 27 -2.78 13.08 2.18
C GLY A 27 -1.75 14.14 2.56
N LEU A 28 -0.83 14.54 1.68
CA LEU A 28 0.05 15.69 1.91
C LEU A 28 -0.68 17.03 1.71
N ILE A 29 -1.86 17.03 1.10
CA ILE A 29 -2.68 18.23 0.99
C ILE A 29 -3.45 18.40 2.30
N PRO A 30 -3.33 19.55 2.98
CA PRO A 30 -4.14 19.86 4.16
C PRO A 30 -5.63 19.66 3.85
N PHE A 31 -6.40 19.15 4.83
CA PHE A 31 -7.84 18.83 4.72
C PHE A 31 -8.22 17.63 3.84
N VAL A 32 -7.41 17.24 2.85
CA VAL A 32 -7.64 16.03 2.04
C VAL A 32 -7.21 14.75 2.79
N TYR A 33 -6.38 14.89 3.83
CA TYR A 33 -5.83 13.74 4.55
C TYR A 33 -6.87 12.81 5.20
N LEU A 34 -7.94 13.35 5.80
CA LEU A 34 -8.99 12.54 6.42
C LEU A 34 -9.72 11.70 5.36
N TRP A 35 -10.04 12.34 4.23
CA TRP A 35 -10.65 11.67 3.10
C TRP A 35 -9.72 10.61 2.52
N SER A 36 -8.43 10.94 2.32
CA SER A 36 -7.43 9.98 1.85
C SER A 36 -7.29 8.77 2.78
N CYS A 37 -7.16 9.00 4.09
CA CYS A 37 -7.00 7.92 5.07
C CYS A 37 -8.21 6.98 5.12
N SER A 38 -9.41 7.48 4.83
CA SER A 38 -10.65 6.68 4.86
C SER A 38 -10.64 5.49 3.89
N TRP A 39 -9.94 5.60 2.76
CA TRP A 39 -9.84 4.54 1.76
C TRP A 39 -8.44 3.92 1.66
N VAL A 40 -7.38 4.66 2.04
CA VAL A 40 -6.03 4.09 2.16
C VAL A 40 -6.00 2.95 3.17
N ILE A 41 -6.55 3.14 4.38
CA ILE A 41 -6.52 2.14 5.45
C ILE A 41 -7.15 0.80 5.00
N PRO A 42 -8.40 0.77 4.50
CA PRO A 42 -8.98 -0.46 3.96
C PRO A 42 -8.14 -1.11 2.86
N LEU A 43 -7.57 -0.32 1.94
CA LEU A 43 -6.75 -0.85 0.85
C LEU A 43 -5.49 -1.53 1.35
N VAL A 44 -4.84 -1.03 2.40
CA VAL A 44 -3.64 -1.67 2.95
C VAL A 44 -3.95 -3.03 3.57
N PHE A 45 -5.14 -3.19 4.17
CA PHE A 45 -5.62 -4.48 4.67
C PHE A 45 -5.94 -5.46 3.53
N VAL A 46 -6.64 -5.01 2.49
CA VAL A 46 -6.92 -5.84 1.30
C VAL A 46 -5.62 -6.31 0.66
N ASN A 47 -4.65 -5.41 0.55
CA ASN A 47 -3.33 -5.70 0.02
C ASN A 47 -2.55 -6.69 0.90
N LEU A 48 -2.71 -6.64 2.23
CA LEU A 48 -2.11 -7.64 3.13
C LEU A 48 -2.71 -9.04 2.88
N VAL A 49 -4.03 -9.13 2.70
CA VAL A 49 -4.70 -10.40 2.36
C VAL A 49 -4.13 -10.95 1.05
N PHE A 50 -3.97 -10.11 0.02
CA PHE A 50 -3.34 -10.54 -1.22
C PHE A 50 -1.89 -10.98 -1.02
N ALA A 51 -1.09 -10.23 -0.25
CA ALA A 51 0.30 -10.60 0.02
C ALA A 51 0.44 -11.97 0.71
N ILE A 52 -0.42 -12.25 1.70
CA ILE A 52 -0.45 -13.55 2.41
C ILE A 52 -0.86 -14.67 1.46
N LEU A 53 -1.93 -14.48 0.69
CA LEU A 53 -2.44 -15.49 -0.24
C LEU A 53 -1.46 -15.81 -1.37
N THR A 54 -0.68 -14.81 -1.80
CA THR A 54 0.20 -14.93 -2.97
C THR A 54 1.65 -15.26 -2.58
N SER A 55 2.03 -15.12 -1.30
CA SER A 55 3.37 -15.43 -0.75
C SER A 55 4.53 -14.85 -1.58
N ASN A 56 4.33 -13.66 -2.15
CA ASN A 56 5.24 -13.01 -3.09
C ASN A 56 6.35 -12.16 -2.43
N GLY A 57 6.57 -12.33 -1.12
CA GLY A 57 7.60 -11.60 -0.36
C GLY A 57 7.28 -10.13 -0.05
N THR A 58 6.06 -9.66 -0.33
CA THR A 58 5.62 -8.29 -0.01
C THR A 58 4.98 -8.16 1.38
N THR A 59 4.65 -9.27 2.03
CA THR A 59 3.89 -9.32 3.29
C THR A 59 4.45 -8.39 4.36
N THR A 60 5.76 -8.46 4.65
CA THR A 60 6.40 -7.61 5.67
C THR A 60 6.30 -6.13 5.34
N LYS A 61 6.45 -5.77 4.05
CA LYS A 61 6.35 -4.39 3.58
C LYS A 61 4.91 -3.89 3.66
N THR A 62 3.92 -4.73 3.37
CA THR A 62 2.50 -4.39 3.52
C THR A 62 2.10 -4.21 4.98
N VAL A 63 2.66 -5.01 5.91
CA VAL A 63 2.49 -4.80 7.36
C VAL A 63 3.06 -3.46 7.81
N ILE A 64 4.27 -3.09 7.34
CA ILE A 64 4.83 -1.76 7.59
C ILE A 64 3.88 -0.68 7.06
N ASN A 65 3.33 -0.89 5.88
CA ASN A 65 2.43 0.06 5.25
C ASN A 65 1.13 0.26 6.06
N ILE A 66 0.63 -0.78 6.73
CA ILE A 66 -0.50 -0.67 7.66
C ILE A 66 -0.12 0.23 8.85
N VAL A 67 1.04 -0.01 9.46
CA VAL A 67 1.53 0.82 10.57
C VAL A 67 1.67 2.27 10.13
N MET A 68 2.23 2.52 8.95
CA MET A 68 2.36 3.87 8.38
C MET A 68 0.99 4.53 8.14
N ALA A 69 0.00 3.77 7.66
CA ALA A 69 -1.36 4.28 7.46
C ALA A 69 -2.01 4.73 8.78
N PHE A 70 -1.87 3.95 9.86
CA PHE A 70 -2.37 4.36 11.18
C PHE A 70 -1.61 5.56 11.75
N LEU A 71 -0.28 5.57 11.63
CA LEU A 71 0.53 6.70 12.10
C LEU A 71 0.28 7.98 11.28
N SER A 72 -0.17 7.84 10.02
CA SER A 72 -0.56 8.97 9.17
C SER A 72 -1.81 9.71 9.64
N PHE A 73 -2.56 9.16 10.60
CA PHE A 73 -3.72 9.83 11.20
C PHE A 73 -3.32 11.00 12.11
N ILE A 74 -2.06 11.04 12.57
CA ILE A 74 -1.56 12.15 13.38
C ILE A 74 -1.44 13.39 12.48
N PRO A 75 -2.10 14.53 12.77
CA PRO A 75 -2.18 15.65 11.83
C PRO A 75 -0.82 16.24 11.42
N VAL A 76 0.12 16.36 12.36
CA VAL A 76 1.44 16.98 12.13
C VAL A 76 2.52 15.93 11.90
N ALA A 77 2.61 14.90 12.76
CA ALA A 77 3.58 13.82 12.58
C ALA A 77 3.24 12.90 11.39
N GLY A 78 1.97 12.87 10.97
CA GLY A 78 1.49 12.05 9.87
C GLY A 78 2.11 12.41 8.53
N TYR A 79 2.57 13.64 8.32
CA TYR A 79 3.30 14.00 7.09
C TYR A 79 4.57 13.17 6.90
N LEU A 80 5.34 12.94 7.97
CA LEU A 80 6.52 12.07 7.93
C LEU A 80 6.13 10.62 7.59
N PHE A 81 5.09 10.10 8.23
CA PHE A 81 4.63 8.73 7.99
C PHE A 81 4.04 8.53 6.59
N ARG A 82 3.40 9.54 6.00
CA ARG A 82 2.93 9.52 4.61
C ARG A 82 4.10 9.45 3.63
N VAL A 83 5.16 10.24 3.85
CA VAL A 83 6.37 10.18 3.02
C VAL A 83 7.01 8.80 3.10
N ILE A 84 7.12 8.22 4.30
CA ILE A 84 7.63 6.85 4.47
C ILE A 84 6.72 5.84 3.78
N GLY A 85 5.39 5.97 3.92
CA GLY A 85 4.41 5.13 3.24
C GLY A 85 4.55 5.15 1.71
N ILE A 86 4.78 6.33 1.12
CA ILE A 86 5.05 6.48 -0.32
C ILE A 86 6.30 5.67 -0.72
N VAL A 87 7.38 5.79 0.04
CA VAL A 87 8.64 5.07 -0.24
C VAL A 87 8.42 3.56 -0.13
N VAL A 88 7.71 3.09 0.89
CA VAL A 88 7.41 1.66 1.09
C VAL A 88 6.54 1.12 -0.05
N SER A 89 5.46 1.82 -0.42
CA SER A 89 4.63 1.44 -1.56
C SER A 89 5.41 1.43 -2.87
N TRP A 90 6.31 2.40 -3.08
CA TRP A 90 7.18 2.44 -4.25
C TRP A 90 8.09 1.20 -4.34
N ILE A 91 8.71 0.80 -3.22
CA ILE A 91 9.52 -0.42 -3.15
C ILE A 91 8.68 -1.67 -3.43
N ASN A 92 7.44 -1.72 -2.94
CA ASN A 92 6.50 -2.82 -3.24
C ASN A 92 6.13 -2.89 -4.71
N ILE A 93 5.83 -1.74 -5.34
CA ILE A 93 5.55 -1.63 -6.76
C ILE A 93 6.72 -2.17 -7.59
N GLN A 94 7.96 -1.77 -7.25
CA GLN A 94 9.15 -2.28 -7.95
C GLN A 94 9.35 -3.78 -7.76
N ALA A 95 9.14 -4.31 -6.56
CA ALA A 95 9.27 -5.74 -6.28
C ALA A 95 8.25 -6.57 -7.07
N LEU A 96 6.99 -6.13 -7.10
CA LEU A 96 5.90 -6.75 -7.86
C LEU A 96 6.12 -6.64 -9.37
N ALA A 97 6.65 -5.50 -9.85
CA ALA A 97 6.96 -5.29 -11.27
C ALA A 97 8.15 -6.15 -11.73
N LYS A 98 9.17 -6.32 -10.88
CA LYS A 98 10.34 -7.14 -11.19
C LYS A 98 10.04 -8.64 -11.16
N GLY A 99 9.17 -9.10 -10.26
CA GLY A 99 8.70 -10.50 -10.24
C GLY A 99 7.79 -10.91 -11.42
N ARG A 100 7.47 -9.97 -12.32
CA ARG A 100 6.69 -10.20 -13.54
C ARG A 100 7.54 -10.39 -14.81
N ARG A 101 8.80 -9.98 -14.81
CA ARG A 101 9.76 -10.25 -15.89
C ARG A 101 10.49 -11.55 -15.62
#